data_AF-A0A1F6H3F8-F1
#
_entry.id   AF-A0A1F6H3F8-F1
#
_cell.length_a   1.000
_cell.length_b   1.000
_cell.length_c   1.000
_cell.angle_alpha   90.00
_cell.angle_beta   90.00
_cell.angle_gamma   90.00
#
_symmetry.space_group_name_H-M   'P 1'
#
loop_
_entity.id
_entity.type
_entity.pdbx_description
1 polymer ?
#
loop_
_entity_poly.entity_id
_entity_poly.type
_entity_poly.pdbx_seq_one_letter_code
_entity_poly.pdbx_strand_id
1 'polypeptide(L)'
;MAELRDSIDHLDHSLLLLWAERNKFARNLPPKEREVQWQAQDFVGLAAQWGLAPAFVGELGLALDQAALPTALGATSNLEDLWGSLMRLDRVLLEVLSERFKVVVRIGRIKKEQQIAPLDPSRWNSLLAERLALARDLGLKAEAVVHLFEAVHRYALQLES
;
A
#
# COMPACT_ATOMS: atom_id res chain seq x y z
N MET A 1 2.62 20.40 5.19
CA MET A 1 3.14 19.25 5.97
C MET A 1 2.05 18.22 6.25
N ALA A 2 0.84 18.61 6.67
CA ALA A 2 -0.30 17.69 6.83
C ALA A 2 -0.61 16.89 5.55
N GLU A 3 -0.86 17.56 4.43
CA GLU A 3 -1.17 16.92 3.14
C GLU A 3 -0.12 15.88 2.67
N LEU A 4 1.17 16.10 2.95
CA LEU A 4 2.24 15.15 2.59
C LEU A 4 2.25 13.94 3.53
N ARG A 5 1.89 14.13 4.80
CA ARG A 5 1.75 13.02 5.77
C ARG A 5 0.53 12.17 5.43
N ASP A 6 -0.57 12.81 5.04
CA ASP A 6 -1.78 12.12 4.58
C ASP A 6 -1.47 11.28 3.33
N SER A 7 -0.72 11.85 2.37
CA SER A 7 -0.26 11.10 1.19
C SER A 7 0.56 9.85 1.54
N ILE A 8 1.45 9.91 2.55
CA ILE A 8 2.16 8.73 3.05
C ILE A 8 1.17 7.71 3.62
N ASP A 9 0.14 8.16 4.33
CA ASP A 9 -0.85 7.27 4.93
C ASP A 9 -1.64 6.48 3.92
N HIS A 10 -2.02 7.12 2.82
CA HIS A 10 -2.73 6.45 1.75
C HIS A 10 -1.85 5.44 1.01
N LEU A 11 -0.58 5.79 0.77
CA LEU A 11 0.36 4.87 0.13
C LEU A 11 0.66 3.65 1.02
N ASP A 12 0.68 3.84 2.34
CA ASP A 12 0.82 2.75 3.31
C ASP A 12 -0.43 1.86 3.38
N HIS A 13 -1.62 2.44 3.27
CA HIS A 13 -2.86 1.68 3.16
C HIS A 13 -2.88 0.82 1.89
N SER A 14 -2.56 1.43 0.74
CA SER A 14 -2.46 0.73 -0.54
C SER A 14 -1.43 -0.41 -0.51
N LEU A 15 -0.29 -0.19 0.15
CA LEU A 15 0.74 -1.21 0.36
C LEU A 15 0.20 -2.42 1.14
N LEU A 16 -0.59 -2.19 2.20
CA LEU A 16 -1.19 -3.26 3.00
C LEU A 16 -2.25 -4.04 2.22
N LEU A 17 -3.10 -3.36 1.44
CA LEU A 17 -4.08 -4.00 0.56
C LEU A 17 -3.40 -4.88 -0.50
N LEU A 18 -2.39 -4.34 -1.17
CA LEU A 18 -1.56 -5.05 -2.13
C LEU A 18 -0.94 -6.31 -1.55
N TRP A 19 -0.38 -6.19 -0.35
CA TRP A 19 0.21 -7.33 0.32
C TRP A 19 -0.83 -8.37 0.73
N ALA A 20 -2.00 -7.95 1.18
CA ALA A 20 -3.12 -8.86 1.47
C ALA A 20 -3.54 -9.62 0.21
N GLU A 21 -3.72 -8.95 -0.93
CA GLU A 21 -4.03 -9.60 -2.21
C GLU A 21 -2.95 -10.58 -2.64
N ARG A 22 -1.67 -10.19 -2.56
CA ARG A 22 -0.53 -11.10 -2.81
C ARG A 22 -0.60 -12.37 -1.94
N ASN A 23 -1.01 -12.27 -0.68
CA ASN A 23 -1.18 -13.43 0.21
C ASN A 23 -2.41 -14.28 -0.15
N LYS A 24 -3.50 -13.67 -0.64
CA LYS A 24 -4.70 -14.40 -1.11
C LYS A 24 -4.40 -15.25 -2.35
N PHE A 25 -3.46 -14.83 -3.22
CA PHE A 25 -2.97 -15.69 -4.31
C PHE A 25 -2.32 -16.97 -3.84
N ALA A 26 -1.66 -16.93 -2.68
CA ALA A 26 -1.13 -18.15 -2.05
C ALA A 26 -2.22 -18.97 -1.34
N ARG A 27 -3.45 -18.45 -1.21
CA ARG A 27 -4.57 -19.03 -0.45
C ARG A 27 -5.91 -18.87 -1.19
N ASN A 28 -6.04 -19.40 -2.41
CA ASN A 28 -7.29 -19.66 -3.15
C ASN A 28 -8.55 -18.83 -2.76
N LEU A 29 -8.60 -17.53 -3.09
CA LEU A 29 -9.87 -16.76 -3.07
C LEU A 29 -10.37 -16.46 -4.50
N PRO A 30 -11.65 -16.75 -4.84
CA PRO A 30 -12.16 -16.52 -6.19
C PRO A 30 -12.33 -15.01 -6.52
N PRO A 31 -12.08 -14.59 -7.79
CA PRO A 31 -12.12 -13.18 -8.21
C PRO A 31 -13.42 -12.43 -7.90
N LYS A 32 -14.57 -13.09 -7.98
CA LYS A 32 -15.91 -12.47 -7.83
C LYS A 32 -16.22 -11.95 -6.42
N GLU A 33 -15.52 -12.44 -5.40
CA GLU A 33 -15.73 -12.01 -4.01
C GLU A 33 -14.84 -10.81 -3.62
N ARG A 34 -13.87 -10.46 -4.47
CA ARG A 34 -12.90 -9.37 -4.21
C ARG A 34 -13.45 -8.00 -4.59
N GLU A 35 -14.12 -7.91 -5.73
CA GLU A 35 -14.76 -6.69 -6.24
C GLU A 35 -15.83 -6.15 -5.25
N VAL A 36 -16.58 -7.06 -4.62
CA VAL A 36 -17.59 -6.73 -3.60
C VAL A 36 -16.96 -6.15 -2.34
N GLN A 37 -15.79 -6.66 -1.90
CA GLN A 37 -15.11 -6.12 -0.71
C GLN A 37 -14.53 -4.73 -0.94
N TRP A 38 -14.07 -4.42 -2.16
CA TRP A 38 -13.48 -3.12 -2.46
C TRP A 38 -14.55 -2.03 -2.63
N GLN A 39 -15.65 -2.37 -3.31
CA GLN A 39 -16.79 -1.47 -3.43
C GLN A 39 -17.51 -1.24 -2.09
N ALA A 40 -17.57 -2.24 -1.21
CA ALA A 40 -18.18 -2.10 0.11
C ALA A 40 -17.41 -1.18 1.07
N GLN A 41 -16.14 -0.87 0.79
CA GLN A 41 -15.30 -0.01 1.64
C GLN A 41 -15.23 1.46 1.17
N ASP A 42 -15.98 1.86 0.14
CA ASP A 42 -16.03 3.24 -0.38
C ASP A 42 -14.65 3.87 -0.67
N PHE A 43 -13.74 3.13 -1.31
CA PHE A 43 -12.40 3.65 -1.61
C PHE A 43 -12.41 4.90 -2.50
N VAL A 44 -13.45 5.11 -3.32
CA VAL A 44 -13.60 6.30 -4.17
C VAL A 44 -14.08 7.51 -3.35
N GLY A 45 -15.01 7.35 -2.42
CA GLY A 45 -15.42 8.40 -1.48
C GLY A 45 -14.33 8.73 -0.47
N LEU A 46 -13.58 7.72 -0.01
CA LEU A 46 -12.39 7.90 0.81
C LEU A 46 -11.29 8.65 0.06
N ALA A 47 -11.03 8.35 -1.23
CA ALA A 47 -10.05 9.09 -2.04
C ALA A 47 -10.30 10.61 -2.07
N ALA A 48 -11.56 11.02 -2.12
CA ALA A 48 -11.95 12.43 -2.05
C ALA A 48 -11.74 13.04 -0.65
N GLN A 49 -11.95 12.27 0.42
CA GLN A 49 -11.63 12.69 1.80
C GLN A 49 -10.11 12.71 2.08
N TRP A 50 -9.33 12.06 1.23
CA TRP A 50 -7.90 11.78 1.37
C TRP A 50 -7.01 12.62 0.45
N GLY A 51 -7.59 13.56 -0.32
CA GLY A 51 -6.84 14.48 -1.17
C GLY A 51 -6.11 13.84 -2.36
N LEU A 52 -6.38 12.56 -2.65
CA LEU A 52 -5.91 11.91 -3.87
C LEU A 52 -6.88 12.19 -5.01
N ALA A 53 -6.35 12.30 -6.23
CA ALA A 53 -7.20 12.27 -7.41
C ALA A 53 -7.98 10.94 -7.37
N PRO A 54 -9.32 10.96 -7.36
CA PRO A 54 -10.11 9.73 -7.35
C PRO A 54 -9.76 8.78 -8.51
N ALA A 55 -9.27 9.36 -9.62
CA ALA A 55 -8.70 8.64 -10.74
C ALA A 55 -7.48 7.78 -10.36
N PHE A 56 -6.55 8.27 -9.53
CA PHE A 56 -5.34 7.53 -9.14
C PHE A 56 -5.65 6.29 -8.30
N VAL A 57 -6.59 6.40 -7.36
CA VAL A 57 -7.03 5.26 -6.54
C VAL A 57 -7.79 4.24 -7.40
N GLY A 58 -8.62 4.71 -8.34
CA GLY A 58 -9.28 3.85 -9.31
C GLY A 58 -8.32 3.17 -10.28
N GLU A 59 -7.32 3.89 -10.78
CA GLU A 59 -6.25 3.37 -11.65
C GLU A 59 -5.39 2.33 -10.94
N LEU A 60 -5.00 2.61 -9.70
CA LEU A 60 -4.27 1.65 -8.88
C LEU A 60 -5.12 0.40 -8.68
N GLY A 61 -6.37 0.54 -8.23
CA GLY A 61 -7.30 -0.59 -8.06
C GLY A 61 -7.47 -1.42 -9.33
N LEU A 62 -7.66 -0.77 -10.49
CA LEU A 62 -7.74 -1.44 -11.79
C LEU A 62 -6.45 -2.18 -12.15
N ALA A 63 -5.28 -1.56 -11.89
CA ALA A 63 -3.98 -2.18 -12.11
C ALA A 63 -3.78 -3.39 -11.19
N LEU A 64 -4.32 -3.34 -9.96
CA LEU A 64 -4.30 -4.47 -9.03
C LEU A 64 -5.16 -5.62 -9.51
N ASP A 65 -6.38 -5.33 -9.98
CA ASP A 65 -7.28 -6.35 -10.52
C ASP A 65 -6.66 -7.02 -11.76
N GLN A 66 -6.06 -6.23 -12.66
CA GLN A 66 -5.34 -6.76 -13.83
C GLN A 66 -4.09 -7.56 -13.44
N ALA A 67 -3.36 -7.15 -12.41
CA ALA A 67 -2.21 -7.87 -11.89
C ALA A 67 -2.63 -9.21 -11.26
N ALA A 68 -3.74 -9.19 -10.53
CA ALA A 68 -4.34 -10.29 -9.80
C ALA A 68 -4.96 -11.35 -10.73
N LEU A 69 -5.68 -10.95 -11.78
CA LEU A 69 -6.24 -11.92 -12.71
C LEU A 69 -5.10 -12.63 -13.49
N PRO A 70 -5.07 -13.98 -13.51
CA PRO A 70 -4.31 -14.71 -14.51
C PRO A 70 -4.76 -14.22 -15.87
N THR A 71 -3.83 -13.85 -16.75
CA THR A 71 -4.14 -13.23 -18.04
C THR A 71 -4.85 -14.17 -19.04
N ALA A 72 -5.37 -15.31 -18.60
CA ALA A 72 -6.15 -16.22 -19.42
C ALA A 72 -7.55 -16.40 -18.81
N LEU A 73 -8.55 -15.87 -19.51
CA LEU A 73 -9.97 -16.20 -19.37
C LEU A 73 -10.17 -17.69 -19.69
N GLY A 74 -9.84 -18.58 -18.76
CA GLY A 74 -9.96 -20.02 -18.99
C GLY A 74 -9.24 -20.86 -17.94
N ALA A 75 -9.98 -21.23 -16.90
CA ALA A 75 -9.76 -22.31 -15.95
C ALA A 75 -8.60 -23.28 -16.25
N THR A 76 -7.46 -23.06 -15.58
CA THR A 76 -6.62 -23.99 -14.80
C THR A 76 -5.33 -23.23 -14.59
N SER A 77 -5.20 -22.49 -13.48
CA SER A 77 -4.00 -21.70 -13.22
C SER A 77 -2.81 -22.64 -13.06
N ASN A 78 -2.03 -22.81 -14.13
CA ASN A 78 -0.76 -23.49 -14.04
C ASN A 78 0.19 -22.62 -13.19
N LEU A 79 1.31 -23.21 -12.78
CA LEU A 79 2.26 -22.53 -11.92
C LEU A 79 2.83 -21.24 -12.57
N GLU A 80 2.97 -21.23 -13.90
CA GLU A 80 3.51 -20.11 -14.65
C GLU A 80 2.57 -18.89 -14.62
N ASP A 81 1.27 -19.10 -14.72
CA ASP A 81 0.26 -18.03 -14.65
C ASP A 81 0.21 -17.37 -13.26
N LEU A 82 0.35 -18.19 -12.20
CA LEU A 82 0.41 -17.71 -10.82
C LEU A 82 1.69 -16.91 -10.58
N TRP A 83 2.83 -17.35 -11.11
CA TRP A 83 4.08 -16.58 -11.06
C TRP A 83 3.98 -15.27 -11.83
N GLY A 84 3.39 -15.27 -13.02
CA GLY A 84 3.15 -14.03 -13.77
C GLY A 84 2.31 -13.03 -12.98
N SER A 85 1.27 -13.50 -12.30
CA SER A 85 0.42 -12.67 -11.45
C SER A 85 1.18 -12.15 -10.23
N LEU A 86 1.97 -12.99 -9.59
CA LEU A 86 2.85 -12.60 -8.48
C LEU A 86 3.84 -11.51 -8.89
N MET A 87 4.50 -11.67 -10.05
CA MET A 87 5.45 -10.70 -10.58
C MET A 87 4.79 -9.34 -10.86
N ARG A 88 3.56 -9.33 -11.38
CA ARG A 88 2.80 -8.09 -11.60
C ARG A 88 2.47 -7.41 -10.28
N LEU A 89 2.01 -8.15 -9.28
CA LEU A 89 1.74 -7.61 -7.94
C LEU A 89 3.02 -7.06 -7.27
N ASP A 90 4.13 -7.76 -7.39
CA ASP A 90 5.44 -7.32 -6.87
C ASP A 90 5.90 -6.01 -7.54
N ARG A 91 5.65 -5.85 -8.86
CA ARG A 91 5.88 -4.58 -9.55
C ARG A 91 5.04 -3.45 -8.96
N VAL A 92 3.74 -3.65 -8.76
CA VAL A 92 2.89 -2.57 -8.24
C VAL A 92 3.24 -2.21 -6.80
N LEU A 93 3.60 -3.20 -5.96
CA LEU A 93 4.16 -2.97 -4.62
C LEU A 93 5.38 -2.03 -4.65
N LEU A 94 6.30 -2.25 -5.59
CA LEU A 94 7.48 -1.39 -5.76
C LEU A 94 7.13 0.02 -6.25
N GLU A 95 6.14 0.14 -7.14
CA GLU A 95 5.66 1.43 -7.64
C GLU A 95 5.02 2.27 -6.52
N VAL A 96 4.19 1.66 -5.65
CA VAL A 96 3.62 2.33 -4.46
C VAL A 96 4.72 2.79 -3.50
N LEU A 97 5.71 1.95 -3.22
CA LEU A 97 6.86 2.33 -2.39
C LEU A 97 7.66 3.48 -3.01
N SER A 98 7.88 3.47 -4.33
CA SER A 98 8.58 4.53 -5.06
C SER A 98 7.88 5.88 -4.90
N GLU A 99 6.55 5.93 -5.13
CA GLU A 99 5.77 7.16 -4.93
C GLU A 99 5.82 7.63 -3.48
N ARG A 100 5.73 6.70 -2.52
CA ARG A 100 5.83 7.01 -1.10
C ARG A 100 7.15 7.70 -0.77
N PHE A 101 8.26 7.21 -1.29
CA PHE A 101 9.58 7.78 -1.00
C PHE A 101 9.81 9.14 -1.69
N LYS A 102 9.17 9.42 -2.84
CA LYS A 102 9.17 10.77 -3.41
C LYS A 102 8.52 11.80 -2.47
N VAL A 103 7.41 11.41 -1.81
CA VAL A 103 6.75 12.25 -0.80
C VAL A 103 7.65 12.45 0.42
N VAL A 104 8.32 11.38 0.89
CA VAL A 104 9.29 11.46 2.00
C VAL A 104 10.44 12.44 1.68
N VAL A 105 11.02 12.40 0.49
CA VAL A 105 12.07 13.35 0.07
C VAL A 105 11.57 14.79 0.13
N ARG A 106 10.33 15.05 -0.30
CA ARG A 106 9.71 16.38 -0.21
C ARG A 106 9.49 16.82 1.24
N ILE A 107 9.09 15.89 2.13
CA ILE A 107 8.98 16.14 3.58
C ILE A 107 10.34 16.48 4.18
N GLY A 108 11.39 15.71 3.86
CA GLY A 108 12.76 15.94 4.34
C GLY A 108 13.27 17.33 3.97
N ARG A 109 13.02 17.79 2.73
CA ARG A 109 13.36 19.16 2.30
C ARG A 109 12.70 20.22 3.17
N ILE A 110 11.39 20.10 3.41
CA ILE A 110 10.64 21.07 4.23
C ILE A 110 11.13 21.04 5.68
N LYS A 111 11.35 19.85 6.25
CA LYS A 111 11.90 19.72 7.61
C LYS A 111 13.25 20.39 7.74
N LYS A 112 14.14 20.21 6.76
CA LYS A 112 15.45 20.86 6.72
C LYS A 112 15.36 22.38 6.64
N GLU A 113 14.49 22.91 5.76
CA GLU A 113 14.22 24.35 5.65
C GLU A 113 13.68 24.95 6.95
N GLN A 114 12.90 24.17 7.71
CA GLN A 114 12.28 24.59 8.98
C GLN A 114 13.06 24.17 10.23
N GLN A 115 14.25 23.58 10.07
CA GLN A 115 15.08 23.05 11.18
C GLN A 115 14.35 22.03 12.08
N ILE A 116 13.43 21.25 11.50
CA ILE A 116 12.72 20.17 12.15
C ILE A 116 13.53 18.88 12.02
N ALA A 117 13.66 18.11 13.11
CA ALA A 117 14.33 16.82 13.09
C ALA A 117 13.58 15.79 12.20
N PRO A 118 14.29 14.90 11.48
CA PRO A 118 13.65 13.83 10.71
C PRO A 118 12.80 12.87 11.57
N LEU A 119 13.30 12.47 12.74
CA LEU A 119 12.63 11.52 13.61
C LEU A 119 11.52 12.17 14.45
N ASP A 120 10.31 11.63 14.32
CA ASP A 120 9.13 11.97 15.13
C ASP A 120 8.55 10.69 15.74
N PRO A 121 8.96 10.31 16.97
CA PRO A 121 8.55 9.05 17.59
C PRO A 121 7.04 8.98 17.85
N SER A 122 6.41 10.11 18.18
CA SER A 122 4.97 10.16 18.43
C SER A 122 4.20 9.86 17.17
N ARG A 123 4.57 10.47 16.04
CA ARG A 123 3.95 10.13 14.76
C ARG A 123 4.16 8.65 14.46
N TRP A 124 5.41 8.19 14.50
CA TRP A 124 5.73 6.81 14.16
C TRP A 124 4.85 5.79 14.90
N ASN A 125 4.70 5.96 16.21
CA ASN A 125 3.89 5.08 17.04
C ASN A 125 2.41 5.10 16.63
N SER A 126 1.83 6.28 16.37
CA SER A 126 0.44 6.40 15.90
C SER A 126 0.25 5.73 14.52
N LEU A 127 1.21 5.95 13.61
CA LEU A 127 1.18 5.33 12.27
C LEU A 127 1.18 3.81 12.37
N LEU A 128 2.10 3.25 13.15
CA LEU A 128 2.23 1.81 13.28
C LEU A 128 0.97 1.19 13.90
N ALA A 129 0.37 1.85 14.90
CA ALA A 129 -0.88 1.39 15.52
C ALA A 129 -2.04 1.32 14.51
N GLU A 130 -2.21 2.34 13.67
CA GLU A 130 -3.23 2.34 12.61
C GLU A 130 -3.01 1.21 11.58
N ARG A 131 -1.75 0.98 11.18
CA ARG A 131 -1.40 -0.07 10.20
C ARG A 131 -1.63 -1.47 10.77
N LEU A 132 -1.38 -1.66 12.06
CA LEU A 132 -1.67 -2.92 12.74
C LEU A 132 -3.18 -3.21 12.84
N ALA A 133 -4.00 -2.17 13.07
CA ALA A 133 -5.45 -2.30 13.04
C ALA A 133 -5.94 -2.73 11.65
N LEU A 134 -5.49 -2.07 10.59
CA LEU A 134 -5.84 -2.42 9.22
C LEU A 134 -5.34 -3.83 8.84
N ALA A 135 -4.10 -4.16 9.21
CA ALA A 135 -3.53 -5.47 8.94
C ALA A 135 -4.36 -6.61 9.55
N ARG A 136 -4.88 -6.43 10.77
CA ARG A 136 -5.78 -7.41 11.41
C ARG A 136 -7.02 -7.64 10.56
N ASP A 137 -7.64 -6.57 10.08
CA ASP A 137 -8.86 -6.64 9.28
C ASP A 137 -8.61 -7.27 7.89
N LEU A 138 -7.39 -7.15 7.38
CA LEU A 138 -6.92 -7.80 6.15
C LEU A 138 -6.38 -9.23 6.34
N GLY A 139 -6.37 -9.75 7.57
CA GLY A 139 -5.86 -11.10 7.87
C GLY A 139 -4.33 -11.24 7.79
N LEU A 140 -3.59 -10.13 7.85
CA LEU A 140 -2.14 -10.08 7.88
C LEU A 140 -1.62 -10.28 9.31
N LYS A 141 -0.49 -10.99 9.45
CA LYS A 141 0.15 -11.18 10.76
C LYS A 141 0.80 -9.89 11.24
N ALA A 142 0.49 -9.48 12.47
CA ALA A 142 1.02 -8.27 13.09
C ALA A 142 2.56 -8.18 13.05
N GLU A 143 3.27 -9.26 13.42
CA GLU A 143 4.74 -9.31 13.40
C GLU A 143 5.32 -8.99 12.01
N ALA A 144 4.72 -9.53 10.95
CA ALA A 144 5.19 -9.28 9.60
C ALA A 144 5.00 -7.79 9.22
N VAL A 145 3.89 -7.19 9.64
CA VAL A 145 3.56 -5.78 9.39
C VAL A 145 4.54 -4.87 10.12
N VAL A 146 4.87 -5.19 11.39
CA VAL A 146 5.90 -4.47 12.13
C VAL A 146 7.22 -4.47 11.36
N HIS A 147 7.72 -5.64 10.95
CA HIS A 147 8.98 -5.73 10.22
C HIS A 147 8.97 -4.94 8.89
N LEU A 148 7.86 -5.00 8.14
CA LEU A 148 7.72 -4.23 6.90
C LEU A 148 7.81 -2.73 7.17
N PHE A 149 7.01 -2.23 8.10
CA PHE A 149 6.92 -0.80 8.36
C PHE A 149 8.20 -0.26 9.02
N GLU A 150 8.89 -1.04 9.85
CA GLU A 150 10.21 -0.67 10.38
C GLU A 150 11.25 -0.52 9.28
N ALA A 151 11.27 -1.42 8.28
CA ALA A 151 12.16 -1.32 7.14
C ALA A 151 11.86 -0.08 6.29
N VAL A 152 10.57 0.16 6.02
CA VAL A 152 10.10 1.35 5.30
C VAL A 152 10.45 2.64 6.05
N HIS A 153 10.27 2.67 7.37
CA HIS A 153 10.59 3.82 8.21
C HIS A 153 12.10 4.10 8.24
N ARG A 154 12.92 3.06 8.41
CA ARG A 154 14.38 3.18 8.40
C ARG A 154 14.89 3.77 7.09
N TYR A 155 14.38 3.28 5.95
CA TYR A 155 14.75 3.82 4.64
C TYR A 155 14.25 5.26 4.46
N ALA A 156 13.05 5.59 4.93
CA ALA A 156 12.54 6.95 4.91
C ALA A 156 13.45 7.92 5.68
N LEU A 157 13.92 7.54 6.88
CA LEU A 157 14.85 8.36 7.67
C LEU A 157 16.17 8.64 6.94
N GLN A 158 16.67 7.70 6.13
CA GLN A 158 17.88 7.89 5.31
C GLN A 158 17.68 8.89 4.17
N LEU A 159 16.45 9.04 3.68
CA LEU A 159 16.10 10.00 2.62
C LEU A 159 15.81 11.41 3.18
N GLU A 160 15.49 11.52 4.46
CA GLU A 160 15.19 12.79 5.13
C GLU A 160 16.43 13.48 5.72
N SER A 161 17.56 12.78 5.83
CA SER A 161 18.84 13.30 6.35
C SER A 161 19.60 14.20 5.38
#